data_AF-A0A845YD67-F1
#
_entry.id   AF-A0A845YD67-F1
#
_cell.length_a   1.000
_cell.length_b   1.000
_cell.length_c   1.000
_cell.angle_alpha   90.00
_cell.angle_beta   90.00
_cell.angle_gamma   90.00
#
_symmetry.space_group_name_H-M   'P 1'
#
loop_
_entity.id
_entity.type
_entity.pdbx_description
1 polymer ?
#
loop_
_entity_poly.entity_id
_entity_poly.type
_entity_poly.pdbx_seq_one_letter_code
_entity_poly.pdbx_strand_id
1 'polypeptide(L)' 'TLTIPTIGIGAGPHCDGQVLVTSDLWGLSAWQPSFAKPLVDLRSQAIQAVKQFCDRVRQPDSV' A
#
# COMPACT_ATOMS: atom_id res chain seq x y z
N THR A 1 -5.89 -22.37 24.86
CA THR A 1 -5.32 -22.29 23.49
C THR A 1 -6.29 -22.94 22.53
N LEU A 2 -6.45 -22.37 21.33
CA LEU A 2 -7.29 -22.96 20.28
C LEU A 2 -6.46 -23.98 19.48
N THR A 3 -7.11 -25.00 18.95
CA THR A 3 -6.46 -26.01 18.09
C THR A 3 -6.40 -25.58 16.62
N ILE A 4 -7.27 -24.66 16.21
CA ILE A 4 -7.26 -24.07 14.86
C ILE A 4 -6.24 -22.91 14.79
N PRO A 5 -5.60 -22.68 13.63
CA PRO A 5 -4.77 -21.51 13.42
C PRO A 5 -5.59 -20.21 13.47
N THR A 6 -4.97 -19.15 13.97
CA THR A 6 -5.53 -17.80 14.07
C THR A 6 -4.78 -16.83 13.16
N ILE A 7 -5.51 -15.97 12.44
CA ILE A 7 -4.95 -14.91 11.60
C ILE A 7 -5.35 -13.56 12.18
N GLY A 8 -4.36 -12.74 12.51
CA GLY A 8 -4.55 -11.43 13.13
C GLY A 8 -4.34 -10.25 12.18
N ILE A 9 -5.03 -9.14 12.46
CA ILE A 9 -4.72 -7.80 11.93
C ILE A 9 -4.74 -6.83 13.11
N GLY A 10 -3.59 -6.22 13.42
CA GLY A 10 -3.47 -5.35 14.60
C GLY A 10 -3.64 -6.07 15.95
N ALA A 11 -3.57 -7.40 15.99
CA ALA A 11 -3.75 -8.22 17.19
C ALA A 11 -2.43 -8.58 17.91
N GLY A 12 -1.31 -7.96 17.51
CA GLY A 12 0.02 -8.30 18.01
C GLY A 12 0.58 -9.61 17.42
N PRO A 13 1.73 -10.09 17.92
CA PRO A 13 2.48 -11.19 17.32
C PRO A 13 1.99 -12.58 17.74
N HIS A 14 0.94 -12.68 18.55
CA HIS A 14 0.50 -13.95 19.15
C HIS A 14 -0.51 -14.74 18.29
N CYS A 15 -0.90 -14.22 17.12
CA CYS A 15 -1.62 -14.99 16.10
C CYS A 15 -0.64 -15.82 15.26
N ASP A 16 -1.07 -16.99 14.79
CA ASP A 16 -0.27 -17.92 13.99
C ASP A 16 0.09 -17.36 12.60
N GLY A 17 -0.71 -16.41 12.11
CA GLY A 17 -0.42 -15.64 10.92
C GLY A 17 -0.98 -14.23 11.00
N GLN A 18 -0.68 -13.45 9.97
CA GLN A 18 -1.04 -12.04 9.89
C GLN A 18 -1.71 -11.75 8.55
N VAL A 19 -2.63 -10.79 8.56
CA VAL A 19 -3.27 -10.25 7.36
C VAL A 19 -3.25 -8.73 7.40
N LEU A 20 -3.10 -8.11 6.23
CA LEU A 20 -3.18 -6.67 6.03
C LEU A 20 -3.98 -6.36 4.77
N VAL A 21 -4.65 -5.21 4.74
CA VAL A 21 -5.31 -4.73 3.53
C VAL A 21 -4.24 -4.32 2.53
N THR A 22 -4.35 -4.80 1.29
CA THR A 22 -3.35 -4.57 0.24
C THR A 22 -3.11 -3.07 -0.04
N SER A 23 -4.15 -2.24 0.01
CA SER A 23 -4.01 -0.79 -0.17
C SER A 23 -3.20 -0.11 0.95
N ASP A 24 -3.33 -0.61 2.18
CA ASP A 24 -2.60 -0.07 3.33
C ASP A 24 -1.13 -0.49 3.25
N LEU A 25 -0.89 -1.77 2.95
CA LEU A 25 0.45 -2.32 2.75
C LEU A 25 1.25 -1.57 1.68
N TRP A 26 0.59 -1.20 0.58
CA TRP A 26 1.23 -0.48 -0.55
C TRP A 26 1.16 1.05 -0.45
N GLY A 27 0.67 1.62 0.65
CA GLY A 27 0.62 3.08 0.80
C GLY A 27 -0.32 3.78 -0.19
N LEU A 28 -1.39 3.11 -0.62
CA LEU A 28 -2.40 3.68 -1.51
C LEU A 28 -3.46 4.49 -0.75
N SER A 29 -3.71 4.14 0.50
CA SER A 29 -4.67 4.82 1.38
C SER A 29 -4.14 6.18 1.86
N ALA A 30 -4.99 7.21 1.85
CA ALA A 30 -4.63 8.56 2.33
C ALA A 30 -4.41 8.63 3.85
N TRP A 31 -5.05 7.72 4.58
CA TRP A 31 -4.84 7.49 6.01
C TRP A 31 -4.42 6.03 6.21
N GLN A 32 -3.51 5.79 7.15
CA GLN A 32 -2.97 4.47 7.44
C GLN A 32 -3.22 4.10 8.91
N PRO A 33 -3.73 2.89 9.20
CA PRO A 33 -3.88 2.45 10.58
C PRO A 33 -2.50 2.21 11.22
N SER A 34 -2.40 2.39 12.54
CA SER A 34 -1.12 2.34 13.28
C SER A 34 -0.36 1.01 13.14
N PHE A 35 -1.07 -0.09 12.91
CA PHE A 35 -0.52 -1.43 12.72
C PHE A 35 -0.15 -1.75 11.25
N ALA A 36 -0.52 -0.91 10.28
CA ALA A 36 -0.22 -1.10 8.86
C ALA A 36 0.71 0.00 8.36
N LYS A 37 1.99 -0.07 8.73
CA LYS A 37 3.00 0.82 8.15
C LYS A 37 3.21 0.44 6.68
N PRO A 38 3.03 1.37 5.73
CA PRO A 38 3.16 1.07 4.31
C PRO A 38 4.61 0.71 3.97
N LEU A 39 4.80 -0.28 3.09
CA LEU A 39 6.11 -0.68 2.58
C LEU A 39 6.61 0.25 1.46
N VAL A 40 5.69 0.93 0.79
CA VAL A 40 5.96 1.86 -0.31
C VAL A 40 4.89 2.95 -0.30
N ASP A 41 5.20 4.15 -0.80
CA ASP A 41 4.21 5.18 -1.10
C ASP A 41 3.79 5.08 -2.58
N LEU A 42 2.98 4.07 -2.90
CA LEU A 42 2.55 3.84 -4.28
C LEU A 42 1.61 4.94 -4.76
N ARG A 43 0.90 5.62 -3.85
CA ARG A 43 0.05 6.76 -4.20
C ARG A 43 0.86 7.88 -4.84
N SER A 44 1.94 8.31 -4.20
CA SER A 44 2.79 9.38 -4.74
C SER A 44 3.46 8.97 -6.06
N GLN A 45 3.93 7.73 -6.15
CA GLN A 45 4.53 7.20 -7.38
C GLN A 45 3.52 7.17 -8.54
N ALA A 46 2.30 6.72 -8.30
CA ALA A 46 1.24 6.70 -9.31
C ALA A 46 0.88 8.12 -9.78
N ILE A 47 0.75 9.08 -8.86
CA ILE A 47 0.50 10.49 -9.20
C ILE A 47 1.64 11.05 -10.05
N GLN A 48 2.89 10.76 -9.71
CA GLN A 48 4.06 11.21 -10.48
C GLN A 48 4.06 10.61 -11.89
N ALA A 49 3.84 9.30 -12.02
CA ALA A 49 3.81 8.61 -13.31
C ALA A 49 2.71 9.16 -14.22
N VAL A 50 1.52 9.43 -13.68
CA VAL A 50 0.42 10.04 -14.44
C VAL A 50 0.76 11.45 -14.89
N LYS A 51 1.41 12.27 -14.03
CA LYS A 51 1.87 13.61 -14.43
C LYS A 51 2.87 13.55 -15.57
N GLN A 52 3.88 12.68 -15.47
CA GLN A 52 4.87 12.47 -16.53
C GLN A 52 4.24 12.03 -17.84
N PHE A 53 3.23 11.15 -17.78
CA PHE A 53 2.46 10.77 -18.97
C PHE A 53 1.72 11.98 -19.57
N CYS A 54 1.02 12.77 -18.76
CA CYS A 54 0.33 13.98 -19.22
C CYS A 54 1.29 14.99 -19.87
N ASP A 55 2.47 15.20 -19.31
CA ASP A 55 3.47 16.11 -19.86
C ASP A 55 3.99 15.62 -21.21
N ARG A 56 4.27 14.31 -21.34
CA ARG A 56 4.62 13.69 -22.63
C ARG A 56 3.53 13.83 -23.69
N VAL A 57 2.26 13.71 -23.31
CA VAL A 57 1.13 13.89 -24.26
C VAL A 57 1.00 15.36 -24.70
N ARG A 58 1.29 16.31 -23.81
CA ARG A 58 1.26 17.75 -24.13
C ARG A 58 2.47 18.22 -24.95
N GLN A 59 3.61 17.54 -24.80
CA GLN A 59 4.85 17.82 -25.52
C GLN A 59 5.21 16.62 -26.40
N PRO A 60 4.51 16.44 -27.53
CA PRO A 60 4.68 15.26 -28.38
C PRO A 60 6.08 15.10 -29.01
N ASP A 61 6.92 16.14 -29.00
CA ASP A 61 8.17 16.20 -29.77
C ASP A 61 9.48 16.18 -28.94
N SER A 62 9.43 15.73 -27.68
CA SER A 62 10.65 15.54 -26.87
C SER A 62 11.09 14.06 -26.88
N VAL A 63 11.51 13.57 -28.05
CA VAL A 63 12.32 12.36 -28.22
C VAL A 63 13.57 12.73 -29.00
#